data_AF-A0A3P1BIV0-F1
#
_entry.id   AF-A0A3P1BIV0-F1
#
_cell.length_a   1.000
_cell.length_b   1.000
_cell.length_c   1.000
_cell.angle_alpha   90.00
_cell.angle_beta   90.00
_cell.angle_gamma   90.00
#
_symmetry.space_group_name_H-M   'P 1'
#
loop_
_entity.id
_entity.type
_entity.pdbx_description
1 polymer ?
#
loop_
_entity_poly.entity_id
_entity_poly.type
_entity_poly.pdbx_seq_one_letter_code
_entity_poly.pdbx_strand_id
1 'polypeptide(L)'
;MKQHLRFLGTGFLVVIGLSGSLVKAQNRPVLPSGDSLQRQIELAQQEINRRFLSPQTGILYDYAGRDGNTLIPTPEECQSDKPNGLSWWSPIENGAFFNGIYLDGLCNRWKLTKKKADAEEARKIANGLVLLATVGTVPGFIARGISTDGRSHHVAGSDDQTGPWFYGIWRYIKSGIPDEAEKKRLIGLMETIGNALEKTNWQLPCDRDNYGFRGNLTDKGCRISARLVFIYRALYDVTGNKHWLDGYHQRLNEIPEGDSLNRLELCAQGLPYETANPEKGNKTENEFWITGVSQANLKALADMEQDPVLREKFRKGLHASAERAALHVSRYKNFDNAHNLAFNENWRLLNTGWKPQPDIATTLEVALQQGREWSKQSPARVYEDKHMREPLFAVWVVLLSGNKALIEKYKPALKNALMQYDWKRLYTARFFVVVPAYYEAKLNRLF
;
A
#
# COMPACT_ATOMS: atom_id res chain seq x y z
N MET A 1 63.77 34.74 4.28
CA MET A 1 64.41 36.01 4.67
C MET A 1 63.86 36.41 6.04
N LYS A 2 64.74 36.41 7.07
CA LYS A 2 64.59 36.94 8.46
C LYS A 2 63.50 36.28 9.36
N GLN A 3 63.86 35.41 10.31
CA GLN A 3 64.42 35.63 11.68
C GLN A 3 63.46 36.28 12.68
N HIS A 4 63.14 35.58 13.78
CA HIS A 4 63.60 35.88 15.17
C HIS A 4 62.98 34.91 16.21
N LEU A 5 63.82 34.17 16.97
CA LEU A 5 64.23 34.35 18.39
C LEU A 5 63.11 33.98 19.40
N ARG A 6 63.15 32.88 20.18
CA ARG A 6 64.05 32.34 21.25
C ARG A 6 63.49 32.60 22.67
N PHE A 7 63.82 31.65 23.56
CA PHE A 7 63.78 31.61 25.05
C PHE A 7 62.44 31.25 25.70
N LEU A 8 62.34 30.49 26.80
CA LEU A 8 63.12 29.44 27.49
C LEU A 8 62.25 29.06 28.71
N GLY A 9 62.17 27.79 29.14
CA GLY A 9 61.43 27.46 30.37
C GLY A 9 61.19 25.99 30.63
N THR A 10 62.18 25.39 31.30
CA THR A 10 62.26 24.10 32.00
C THR A 10 60.98 23.46 32.57
N GLY A 11 60.89 22.13 32.44
CA GLY A 11 60.03 21.27 33.26
C GLY A 11 60.10 19.80 32.84
N PHE A 12 60.96 19.02 33.50
CA PHE A 12 61.15 17.58 33.32
C PHE A 12 59.92 16.80 33.82
N LEU A 13 59.36 15.87 33.04
CA LEU A 13 58.80 14.63 33.59
C LEU A 13 58.68 13.54 32.51
N VAL A 14 59.33 12.42 32.81
CA VAL A 14 59.32 11.16 32.09
C VAL A 14 57.90 10.57 32.14
N VAL A 15 57.31 10.25 30.98
CA VAL A 15 56.20 9.30 30.91
C VAL A 15 56.47 8.31 29.79
N ILE A 16 56.48 7.05 30.23
CA ILE A 16 56.69 5.80 29.51
C ILE A 16 55.74 5.71 28.31
N GLY A 17 56.30 5.34 27.15
CA GLY A 17 55.53 5.03 25.97
C GLY A 17 54.65 3.80 26.18
N LEU A 18 53.35 4.00 26.03
CA LEU A 18 52.40 2.93 25.76
C LEU A 18 51.68 3.31 24.46
N SER A 19 52.02 2.57 23.42
CA SER A 19 51.36 2.54 22.13
C SER A 19 49.89 2.15 22.31
N GLY A 20 49.00 3.15 22.35
CA GLY A 20 47.56 2.95 22.30
C GLY A 20 47.09 2.81 20.86
N SER A 21 46.84 1.58 20.43
CA SER A 21 46.12 1.25 19.20
C SER A 21 44.74 1.91 19.23
N LEU A 22 44.48 2.88 18.35
CA LEU A 22 43.11 3.37 18.11
C LEU A 22 42.28 2.24 17.47
N VAL A 23 41.58 1.47 18.30
CA VAL A 23 40.46 0.66 17.85
C VAL A 23 39.33 1.62 17.49
N LYS A 24 39.13 1.85 16.18
CA LYS A 24 37.88 2.45 15.69
C LYS A 24 36.73 1.55 16.12
N ALA A 25 35.95 1.98 17.10
CA ALA A 25 34.69 1.36 17.44
C ALA A 25 33.80 1.39 16.19
N GLN A 26 33.60 0.23 15.58
CA GLN A 26 32.56 0.04 14.58
C GLN A 26 31.24 0.26 15.31
N ASN A 27 30.53 1.35 14.97
CA ASN A 27 29.13 1.53 15.34
C ASN A 27 28.32 0.37 14.77
N ARG A 28 28.18 -0.71 15.53
CA ARG A 28 27.17 -1.73 15.25
C ARG A 28 25.80 -1.07 15.48
N PRO A 29 24.89 -1.09 14.50
CA PRO A 29 23.53 -0.62 14.73
C PRO A 29 22.92 -1.45 15.84
N VAL A 30 22.60 -0.81 16.97
CA VAL A 30 21.85 -1.44 18.05
C VAL A 30 20.48 -1.78 17.49
N LEU A 31 20.14 -3.07 17.48
CA LEU A 31 18.81 -3.52 17.08
C LEU A 31 17.78 -2.88 18.01
N PRO A 32 16.71 -2.28 17.48
CA PRO A 32 15.64 -1.77 18.32
C PRO A 32 15.04 -2.90 19.17
N SER A 33 14.82 -2.63 20.46
CA SER A 33 14.10 -3.57 21.34
C SER A 33 12.67 -3.78 20.82
N GLY A 34 12.07 -4.94 21.11
CA GLY A 34 10.69 -5.24 20.69
C GLY A 34 9.67 -4.18 21.12
N ASP A 35 9.86 -3.60 22.30
CA ASP A 35 9.01 -2.55 22.87
C ASP A 35 9.14 -1.22 22.11
N SER A 36 10.36 -0.88 21.66
CA SER A 36 10.61 0.35 20.88
C SER A 36 9.94 0.31 19.51
N LEU A 37 9.98 -0.83 18.82
CA LEU A 37 9.29 -1.01 17.54
C LEU A 37 7.77 -0.95 17.73
N GLN A 38 7.23 -1.65 18.73
CA GLN A 38 5.79 -1.59 19.00
C GLN A 38 5.33 -0.15 19.25
N ARG A 39 6.05 0.59 20.11
CA ARG A 39 5.73 1.98 20.42
C ARG A 39 5.73 2.85 19.16
N GLN A 40 6.70 2.65 18.27
CA GLN A 40 6.77 3.41 17.03
C GLN A 40 5.59 3.13 16.09
N ILE A 41 5.11 1.89 16.02
CA ILE A 41 3.92 1.52 15.24
C ILE A 41 2.64 2.10 15.87
N GLU A 42 2.54 2.12 17.20
CA GLU A 42 1.44 2.78 17.91
C GLU A 42 1.41 4.28 17.62
N LEU A 43 2.56 4.95 17.57
CA LEU A 43 2.66 6.37 17.18
C LEU A 43 2.22 6.60 15.73
N ALA A 44 2.57 5.69 14.81
CA ALA A 44 2.12 5.77 13.43
C ALA A 44 0.58 5.69 13.35
N GLN A 45 -0.01 4.73 14.06
CA GLN A 45 -1.46 4.55 14.11
C GLN A 45 -2.19 5.75 14.74
N GLN A 46 -1.63 6.33 15.80
CA GLN A 46 -2.17 7.55 16.39
C GLN A 46 -2.20 8.69 15.37
N GLU A 47 -1.14 8.86 14.58
CA GLU A 47 -1.09 9.92 13.58
C GLU A 47 -2.03 9.66 12.39
N ILE A 48 -2.18 8.40 11.95
CA ILE A 48 -3.19 7.99 10.96
C ILE A 48 -4.59 8.40 11.44
N ASN A 49 -4.95 8.01 12.67
CA ASN A 49 -6.27 8.29 13.23
C ASN A 49 -6.51 9.79 13.48
N ARG A 50 -5.45 10.55 13.75
CA ARG A 50 -5.54 12.00 14.01
C ARG A 50 -5.78 12.83 12.75
N ARG A 51 -5.10 12.52 11.63
CA ARG A 51 -5.10 13.38 10.43
C ARG A 51 -5.70 12.73 9.20
N PHE A 52 -5.43 11.44 9.02
CA PHE A 52 -5.60 10.80 7.72
C PHE A 52 -6.85 9.93 7.66
N LEU A 53 -7.50 9.65 8.79
CA LEU A 53 -8.73 8.87 8.82
C LEU A 53 -9.94 9.80 8.91
N SER A 54 -10.86 9.73 7.94
CA SER A 54 -12.14 10.43 8.04
C SER A 54 -12.90 9.96 9.30
N PRO A 55 -13.22 10.87 10.25
CA PRO A 55 -14.00 10.48 11.41
C PRO A 55 -15.41 10.02 11.03
N GLN A 56 -15.99 10.58 9.95
CA GLN A 56 -17.34 10.31 9.47
C GLN A 56 -17.44 8.97 8.73
N THR A 57 -16.54 8.72 7.76
CA THR A 57 -16.68 7.58 6.85
C THR A 57 -15.75 6.41 7.16
N GLY A 58 -14.70 6.64 7.97
CA GLY A 58 -13.66 5.62 8.19
C GLY A 58 -12.78 5.37 6.97
N ILE A 59 -12.78 6.27 5.98
CA ILE A 59 -11.95 6.18 4.77
C ILE A 59 -10.65 6.97 4.99
N LEU A 60 -9.51 6.40 4.62
CA LEU A 60 -8.23 7.09 4.67
C LEU A 60 -8.10 8.11 3.53
N TYR A 61 -7.57 9.28 3.87
CA TYR A 61 -7.11 10.29 2.93
C TYR A 61 -5.69 9.98 2.45
N ASP A 62 -5.38 10.31 1.20
CA ASP A 62 -4.02 10.18 0.63
C ASP A 62 -3.03 11.10 1.34
N TYR A 63 -3.48 12.30 1.71
CA TYR A 63 -2.74 13.30 2.48
C TYR A 63 -3.68 14.22 3.26
N ALA A 64 -3.12 14.94 4.22
CA ALA A 64 -3.80 15.91 5.07
C ALA A 64 -2.78 16.92 5.61
N GLY A 65 -3.24 18.13 5.92
CA GLY A 65 -2.42 19.13 6.58
C GLY A 65 -1.93 18.66 7.94
N ARG A 66 -0.84 19.26 8.44
CA ARG A 66 -0.23 18.86 9.72
C ARG A 66 -1.15 19.10 10.93
N ASP A 67 -2.02 20.09 10.81
CA ASP A 67 -3.11 20.37 11.76
C ASP A 67 -4.28 19.37 11.66
N GLY A 68 -4.34 18.57 10.60
CA GLY A 68 -5.40 17.61 10.31
C GLY A 68 -6.48 18.16 9.37
N ASN A 69 -6.35 19.39 8.89
CA ASN A 69 -7.26 19.93 7.89
C ASN A 69 -7.02 19.26 6.53
N THR A 70 -8.11 18.95 5.84
CA THR A 70 -8.06 18.28 4.53
C THR A 70 -9.00 18.99 3.57
N LEU A 71 -8.47 19.43 2.43
CA LEU A 71 -9.24 20.08 1.38
C LEU A 71 -9.98 19.03 0.54
N ILE A 72 -11.06 18.46 1.09
CA ILE A 72 -11.89 17.49 0.38
C ILE A 72 -12.57 18.15 -0.83
N PRO A 73 -12.63 17.49 -2.01
CA PRO A 73 -13.45 17.95 -3.13
C PRO A 73 -14.91 18.09 -2.75
N THR A 74 -15.54 19.18 -3.18
CA THR A 74 -16.99 19.42 -3.04
C THR A 74 -17.80 18.51 -3.98
N PRO A 75 -19.11 18.34 -3.74
CA PRO A 75 -19.98 17.61 -4.65
C PRO A 75 -19.91 18.11 -6.09
N GLU A 76 -19.89 19.43 -6.26
CA GLU A 76 -19.82 20.09 -7.58
C GLU A 76 -18.47 19.83 -8.27
N GLU A 77 -17.38 19.78 -7.50
CA GLU A 77 -16.05 19.41 -8.03
C GLU A 77 -16.00 17.95 -8.43
N CYS A 78 -16.57 17.03 -7.65
CA CYS A 78 -16.70 15.63 -8.03
C CYS A 78 -17.53 15.47 -9.30
N GLN A 79 -18.70 16.11 -9.38
CA GLN A 79 -19.60 16.04 -10.54
C GLN A 79 -18.94 16.59 -11.82
N SER A 80 -18.08 17.60 -11.68
CA SER A 80 -17.33 18.19 -12.79
C SER A 80 -15.95 17.56 -13.01
N ASP A 81 -15.68 16.38 -12.42
CA ASP A 81 -14.42 15.64 -12.58
C ASP A 81 -13.19 16.49 -12.26
N LYS A 82 -13.23 17.27 -11.17
CA LYS A 82 -12.12 18.11 -10.70
C LYS A 82 -11.38 17.45 -9.53
N PRO A 83 -10.04 17.38 -9.57
CA PRO A 83 -9.17 17.97 -10.60
C PRO A 83 -9.16 17.15 -11.91
N ASN A 84 -9.49 15.87 -11.83
CA ASN A 84 -9.69 14.97 -12.96
C ASN A 84 -10.64 13.85 -12.51
N GLY A 85 -11.29 13.16 -13.45
CA GLY A 85 -12.24 12.07 -13.15
C GLY A 85 -11.62 10.84 -12.45
N LEU A 86 -10.29 10.77 -12.37
CA LEU A 86 -9.55 9.70 -11.67
C LEU A 86 -9.31 10.01 -10.18
N SER A 87 -9.68 11.21 -9.70
CA SER A 87 -9.42 11.70 -8.34
C SER A 87 -7.94 11.88 -8.01
N TRP A 88 -7.07 11.71 -9.00
CA TRP A 88 -5.64 11.80 -8.81
C TRP A 88 -5.26 13.18 -8.28
N TRP A 89 -4.32 13.17 -7.33
CA TRP A 89 -3.74 14.36 -6.69
C TRP A 89 -4.67 15.04 -5.67
N SER A 90 -5.89 14.54 -5.48
CA SER A 90 -6.79 14.97 -4.39
C SER A 90 -6.61 14.11 -3.12
N PRO A 91 -7.07 14.57 -1.94
CA PRO A 91 -6.98 13.77 -0.72
C PRO A 91 -7.82 12.49 -0.74
N ILE A 92 -8.78 12.34 -1.66
CA ILE A 92 -9.72 11.21 -1.70
C ILE A 92 -9.39 10.22 -2.84
N GLU A 93 -8.13 10.20 -3.30
CA GLU A 93 -7.64 9.45 -4.46
C GLU A 93 -7.67 7.91 -4.31
N ASN A 94 -7.46 7.41 -3.08
CA ASN A 94 -7.01 6.04 -2.85
C ASN A 94 -7.72 5.32 -1.68
N GLY A 95 -8.93 5.71 -1.32
CA GLY A 95 -9.67 5.19 -0.18
C GLY A 95 -9.82 3.67 -0.17
N ALA A 96 -10.29 3.04 -1.26
CA ALA A 96 -10.46 1.58 -1.29
C ALA A 96 -9.11 0.84 -1.24
N PHE A 97 -8.10 1.37 -1.93
CA PHE A 97 -6.72 0.86 -1.86
C PHE A 97 -6.18 0.88 -0.42
N PHE A 98 -6.26 2.04 0.25
CA PHE A 98 -5.68 2.23 1.58
C PHE A 98 -6.45 1.40 2.60
N ASN A 99 -7.78 1.52 2.62
CA ASN A 99 -8.63 0.83 3.57
C ASN A 99 -8.51 -0.69 3.43
N GLY A 100 -8.44 -1.22 2.21
CA GLY A 100 -8.32 -2.65 1.98
C GLY A 100 -7.06 -3.26 2.60
N ILE A 101 -5.92 -2.59 2.41
CA ILE A 101 -4.62 -3.01 2.96
C ILE A 101 -4.53 -2.71 4.46
N TYR A 102 -5.05 -1.58 4.92
CA TYR A 102 -5.02 -1.20 6.34
C TYR A 102 -5.87 -2.16 7.19
N LEU A 103 -7.02 -2.57 6.67
CA LEU A 103 -7.94 -3.50 7.34
C LEU A 103 -7.31 -4.87 7.61
N ASP A 104 -6.44 -5.37 6.72
CA ASP A 104 -5.63 -6.56 6.98
C ASP A 104 -4.84 -6.43 8.29
N GLY A 105 -4.08 -5.34 8.43
CA GLY A 105 -3.27 -5.09 9.62
C GLY A 105 -4.10 -5.00 10.91
N LEU A 106 -5.25 -4.33 10.85
CA LEU A 106 -6.17 -4.25 11.99
C LEU A 106 -6.78 -5.60 12.35
N CYS A 107 -7.11 -6.44 11.35
CA CYS A 107 -7.57 -7.81 11.58
C CYS A 107 -6.48 -8.66 12.26
N ASN A 108 -5.22 -8.51 11.83
CA ASN A 108 -4.09 -9.19 12.47
C ASN A 108 -3.84 -8.70 13.90
N ARG A 109 -3.97 -7.38 14.14
CA ARG A 109 -3.93 -6.81 15.50
C ARG A 109 -5.02 -7.42 16.39
N TRP A 110 -6.27 -7.45 15.92
CA TRP A 110 -7.38 -8.09 16.64
C TRP A 110 -7.09 -9.56 16.97
N LYS A 111 -6.56 -10.33 16.02
CA LYS A 111 -6.22 -11.75 16.26
C LYS A 111 -5.21 -11.94 17.39
N LEU A 112 -4.30 -10.99 17.57
CA LEU A 112 -3.27 -11.00 18.62
C LEU A 112 -3.79 -10.52 19.97
N THR A 113 -4.60 -9.46 19.99
CA THR A 113 -4.97 -8.75 21.22
C THR A 113 -6.33 -9.15 21.77
N LYS A 114 -7.27 -9.54 20.90
CA LYS A 114 -8.68 -9.78 21.21
C LYS A 114 -9.39 -8.62 21.93
N LYS A 115 -8.87 -7.39 21.81
CA LYS A 115 -9.45 -6.20 22.44
C LYS A 115 -10.64 -5.69 21.63
N LYS A 116 -11.74 -5.38 22.31
CA LYS A 116 -12.97 -4.85 21.68
C LYS A 116 -12.69 -3.60 20.82
N ALA A 117 -11.87 -2.67 21.31
CA ALA A 117 -11.50 -1.46 20.58
C ALA A 117 -10.81 -1.77 19.22
N ASP A 118 -10.04 -2.86 19.14
CA ASP A 118 -9.37 -3.24 17.90
C ASP A 118 -10.36 -3.77 16.85
N ALA A 119 -11.38 -4.50 17.31
CA ALA A 119 -12.50 -4.94 16.48
C ALA A 119 -13.38 -3.76 16.01
N GLU A 120 -13.63 -2.79 16.88
CA GLU A 120 -14.40 -1.58 16.54
C GLU A 120 -13.67 -0.72 15.51
N GLU A 121 -12.35 -0.54 15.63
CA GLU A 121 -11.54 0.18 14.64
C GLU A 121 -11.54 -0.54 13.28
N ALA A 122 -11.35 -1.86 13.25
CA ALA A 122 -11.43 -2.64 12.02
C ALA A 122 -12.82 -2.55 11.38
N ARG A 123 -13.90 -2.61 12.17
CA ARG A 123 -15.28 -2.45 11.68
C ARG A 123 -15.51 -1.09 11.05
N LYS A 124 -14.95 -0.02 11.62
CA LYS A 124 -15.02 1.33 11.05
C LYS A 124 -14.41 1.38 9.64
N ILE A 125 -13.24 0.78 9.45
CA ILE A 125 -12.57 0.71 8.14
C ILE A 125 -13.37 -0.15 7.14
N ALA A 126 -13.93 -1.28 7.60
CA ALA A 126 -14.78 -2.15 6.79
C ALA A 126 -16.06 -1.42 6.32
N ASN A 127 -16.70 -0.63 7.19
CA ASN A 127 -17.85 0.19 6.81
C ASN A 127 -17.49 1.24 5.75
N GLY A 128 -16.29 1.83 5.82
CA GLY A 128 -15.79 2.71 4.75
C GLY A 128 -15.67 1.99 3.40
N LEU A 129 -15.18 0.75 3.38
CA LEU A 129 -15.15 -0.07 2.16
C LEU A 129 -16.55 -0.42 1.64
N VAL A 130 -17.51 -0.69 2.53
CA VAL A 130 -18.92 -0.91 2.14
C VAL A 130 -19.49 0.34 1.47
N LEU A 131 -19.27 1.52 2.05
CA LEU A 131 -19.72 2.78 1.46
C LEU A 131 -19.14 2.99 0.05
N LEU A 132 -17.83 2.79 -0.12
CA LEU A 132 -17.17 2.93 -1.43
C LEU A 132 -17.72 1.99 -2.51
N ALA A 133 -18.20 0.81 -2.11
CA ALA A 133 -18.79 -0.17 -3.03
C ALA A 133 -20.29 0.00 -3.27
N THR A 134 -20.97 0.88 -2.54
CA THR A 134 -22.44 1.01 -2.59
C THR A 134 -22.91 2.41 -2.94
N VAL A 135 -22.00 3.38 -3.01
CA VAL A 135 -22.33 4.78 -3.31
C VAL A 135 -22.62 5.02 -4.79
N GLY A 136 -22.01 4.22 -5.67
CA GLY A 136 -22.18 4.36 -7.11
C GLY A 136 -23.44 3.69 -7.63
N THR A 137 -23.84 4.09 -8.83
CA THR A 137 -25.05 3.61 -9.52
C THR A 137 -24.78 2.48 -10.51
N VAL A 138 -23.56 2.38 -11.05
CA VAL A 138 -23.15 1.38 -12.04
C VAL A 138 -22.72 0.09 -11.33
N PRO A 139 -23.34 -1.07 -11.65
CA PRO A 139 -22.97 -2.35 -11.06
C PRO A 139 -21.48 -2.69 -11.22
N GLY A 140 -20.83 -3.09 -10.12
CA GLY A 140 -19.41 -3.45 -10.11
C GLY A 140 -18.46 -2.27 -9.88
N PHE A 141 -18.97 -1.04 -9.85
CA PHE A 141 -18.16 0.13 -9.53
C PHE A 141 -17.75 0.16 -8.05
N ILE A 142 -16.51 0.58 -7.81
CA ILE A 142 -15.97 0.84 -6.48
C ILE A 142 -15.35 2.23 -6.51
N ALA A 143 -15.90 3.14 -5.68
CA ALA A 143 -15.41 4.50 -5.56
C ALA A 143 -14.01 4.55 -4.95
N ARG A 144 -13.28 5.61 -5.31
CA ARG A 144 -11.97 5.95 -4.73
C ARG A 144 -12.10 6.66 -3.39
N GLY A 145 -13.15 7.42 -3.20
CA GLY A 145 -13.33 8.29 -2.06
C GLY A 145 -14.65 9.01 -2.10
N ILE A 146 -14.96 9.74 -1.02
CA ILE A 146 -16.26 10.36 -0.78
C ILE A 146 -16.07 11.84 -0.47
N SER A 147 -16.91 12.66 -1.09
CA SER A 147 -16.99 14.11 -0.89
C SER A 147 -17.62 14.47 0.46
N THR A 148 -17.79 15.77 0.72
CA THR A 148 -18.30 16.32 1.97
C THR A 148 -19.78 16.01 2.24
N ASP A 149 -20.56 15.67 1.21
CA ASP A 149 -21.98 15.28 1.32
C ASP A 149 -22.18 13.79 1.67
N GLY A 150 -21.10 13.03 1.83
CA GLY A 150 -21.16 11.60 2.17
C GLY A 150 -21.52 10.67 1.02
N ARG A 151 -21.69 11.17 -0.22
CA ARG A 151 -22.07 10.33 -1.38
C ARG A 151 -21.44 10.73 -2.71
N SER A 152 -21.13 12.01 -2.93
CA SER A 152 -20.53 12.45 -4.18
C SER A 152 -19.11 11.90 -4.29
N HIS A 153 -18.75 11.44 -5.48
CA HIS A 153 -17.48 10.75 -5.72
C HIS A 153 -17.06 10.96 -7.17
N HIS A 154 -15.80 10.62 -7.48
CA HIS A 154 -15.27 10.75 -8.83
C HIS A 154 -15.59 9.51 -9.68
N VAL A 155 -15.75 9.74 -10.97
CA VAL A 155 -16.38 8.80 -11.91
C VAL A 155 -15.57 7.51 -12.17
N ALA A 156 -14.24 7.54 -12.11
CA ALA A 156 -13.45 6.44 -12.65
C ALA A 156 -13.21 5.28 -11.66
N GLY A 157 -13.60 4.07 -12.08
CA GLY A 157 -13.19 2.82 -11.43
C GLY A 157 -11.69 2.53 -11.62
N SER A 158 -11.17 1.48 -10.97
CA SER A 158 -9.76 1.07 -11.14
C SER A 158 -9.43 -0.24 -10.44
N ASP A 159 -8.49 -0.99 -11.02
CA ASP A 159 -8.05 -2.29 -10.51
C ASP A 159 -7.27 -2.15 -9.20
N ASP A 160 -6.61 -1.01 -9.03
CA ASP A 160 -5.94 -0.64 -7.78
C ASP A 160 -6.95 -0.33 -6.67
N GLN A 161 -8.21 -0.03 -6.96
CA GLN A 161 -9.24 0.09 -5.92
C GLN A 161 -9.94 -1.26 -5.69
N THR A 162 -10.33 -1.93 -6.78
CA THR A 162 -11.12 -3.16 -6.74
C THR A 162 -10.36 -4.32 -6.08
N GLY A 163 -9.09 -4.54 -6.43
CA GLY A 163 -8.29 -5.63 -5.86
C GLY A 163 -8.18 -5.55 -4.33
N PRO A 164 -7.65 -4.44 -3.78
CA PRO A 164 -7.60 -4.20 -2.33
C PRO A 164 -8.95 -4.23 -1.64
N TRP A 165 -10.03 -3.76 -2.30
CA TRP A 165 -11.38 -3.84 -1.72
C TRP A 165 -11.79 -5.29 -1.44
N PHE A 166 -11.68 -6.18 -2.45
CA PHE A 166 -11.97 -7.60 -2.28
C PHE A 166 -11.07 -8.23 -1.21
N TYR A 167 -9.77 -7.88 -1.23
CA TYR A 167 -8.81 -8.37 -0.25
C TYR A 167 -9.20 -7.99 1.18
N GLY A 168 -9.47 -6.70 1.43
CA GLY A 168 -9.81 -6.18 2.75
C GLY A 168 -11.11 -6.77 3.30
N ILE A 169 -12.17 -6.80 2.51
CA ILE A 169 -13.46 -7.39 2.93
C ILE A 169 -13.31 -8.88 3.21
N TRP A 170 -12.61 -9.63 2.35
CA TRP A 170 -12.30 -11.04 2.60
C TRP A 170 -11.54 -11.23 3.92
N ARG A 171 -10.48 -10.45 4.16
CA ARG A 171 -9.70 -10.51 5.41
C ARG A 171 -10.56 -10.22 6.64
N TYR A 172 -11.48 -9.26 6.54
CA TYR A 172 -12.40 -8.91 7.62
C TYR A 172 -13.41 -10.02 7.90
N ILE A 173 -14.03 -10.60 6.87
CA ILE A 173 -14.92 -11.77 7.01
C ILE A 173 -14.20 -12.93 7.71
N LYS A 174 -12.93 -13.20 7.35
CA LYS A 174 -12.13 -14.29 7.93
C LYS A 174 -11.47 -13.94 9.27
N SER A 175 -11.68 -12.74 9.80
CA SER A 175 -11.04 -12.29 11.06
C SER A 175 -11.74 -12.80 12.32
N GLY A 176 -13.01 -13.19 12.21
CA GLY A 176 -13.89 -13.46 13.36
C GLY A 176 -14.36 -12.21 14.10
N ILE A 177 -14.17 -11.02 13.52
CA ILE A 177 -14.74 -9.76 14.02
C ILE A 177 -16.23 -9.63 13.68
N PRO A 178 -16.67 -9.83 12.42
CA PRO A 178 -18.06 -9.66 12.08
C PRO A 178 -18.92 -10.76 12.71
N ASP A 179 -20.11 -10.39 13.17
CA ASP A 179 -21.14 -11.37 13.52
C ASP A 179 -21.72 -12.04 12.26
N GLU A 180 -22.54 -13.07 12.43
CA GLU A 180 -23.08 -13.82 11.29
C GLU A 180 -23.99 -12.98 10.37
N ALA A 181 -24.70 -11.98 10.92
CA ALA A 181 -25.54 -11.10 10.11
C ALA A 181 -24.70 -10.12 9.27
N GLU A 182 -23.68 -9.51 9.89
CA GLU A 182 -22.69 -8.67 9.23
C GLU A 182 -21.94 -9.44 8.14
N LYS A 183 -21.46 -10.64 8.49
CA LYS A 183 -20.79 -11.55 7.55
C LYS A 183 -21.66 -11.91 6.35
N LYS A 184 -22.93 -12.29 6.56
CA LYS A 184 -23.87 -12.58 5.47
C LYS A 184 -24.06 -11.39 4.52
N ARG A 185 -24.20 -10.18 5.06
CA ARG A 185 -24.31 -8.95 4.24
C ARG A 185 -23.06 -8.70 3.40
N LEU A 186 -21.88 -8.84 4.01
CA LEU A 186 -20.61 -8.61 3.32
C LEU A 186 -20.34 -9.65 2.23
N ILE A 187 -20.67 -10.92 2.48
CA ILE A 187 -20.58 -11.99 1.48
C ILE A 187 -21.48 -11.68 0.28
N GLY A 188 -22.75 -11.31 0.55
CA GLY A 188 -23.69 -10.93 -0.50
C GLY A 188 -23.20 -9.73 -1.32
N LEU A 189 -22.59 -8.73 -0.69
CA LEU A 189 -22.00 -7.58 -1.38
C LEU A 189 -20.81 -7.99 -2.27
N MET A 190 -19.88 -8.81 -1.76
CA MET A 190 -18.75 -9.33 -2.54
C MET A 190 -19.24 -10.10 -3.77
N GLU A 191 -20.21 -11.00 -3.60
CA GLU A 191 -20.76 -11.80 -4.69
C GLU A 191 -21.53 -10.94 -5.71
N THR A 192 -22.27 -9.92 -5.25
CA THR A 192 -22.95 -8.95 -6.14
C THR A 192 -21.96 -8.23 -7.04
N ILE A 193 -20.86 -7.71 -6.47
CA ILE A 193 -19.82 -7.02 -7.24
C ILE A 193 -19.08 -8.00 -8.15
N GLY A 194 -18.73 -9.19 -7.67
CA GLY A 194 -18.08 -10.24 -8.47
C GLY A 194 -18.91 -10.62 -9.69
N ASN A 195 -20.22 -10.84 -9.51
CA ASN A 195 -21.14 -11.13 -10.61
C ASN A 195 -21.25 -9.98 -11.61
N ALA A 196 -21.27 -8.73 -11.13
CA ALA A 196 -21.31 -7.56 -12.01
C ALA A 196 -20.04 -7.44 -12.86
N LEU A 197 -18.87 -7.62 -12.24
CA LEU A 197 -17.58 -7.57 -12.93
C LEU A 197 -17.41 -8.74 -13.91
N GLU A 198 -17.85 -9.95 -13.58
CA GLU A 198 -17.76 -11.08 -14.50
C GLU A 198 -18.58 -10.85 -15.78
N LYS A 199 -19.76 -10.21 -15.67
CA LYS A 199 -20.59 -9.82 -16.83
C LYS A 199 -19.90 -8.83 -17.78
N THR A 200 -18.98 -8.02 -17.28
CA THR A 200 -18.17 -7.09 -18.08
C THR A 200 -16.79 -7.66 -18.42
N ASN A 201 -16.62 -9.00 -18.33
CA ASN A 201 -15.35 -9.69 -18.46
C ASN A 201 -14.23 -9.00 -17.65
N TRP A 202 -14.56 -8.60 -16.43
CA TRP A 202 -13.69 -7.94 -15.47
C TRP A 202 -13.10 -6.59 -15.89
N GLN A 203 -13.69 -5.94 -16.90
CA GLN A 203 -13.47 -4.53 -17.15
C GLN A 203 -14.07 -3.69 -16.01
N LEU A 204 -13.35 -2.67 -15.57
CA LEU A 204 -13.69 -1.95 -14.35
C LEU A 204 -14.52 -0.70 -14.67
N PRO A 205 -15.82 -0.71 -14.34
CA PRO A 205 -16.74 0.32 -14.82
C PRO A 205 -16.42 1.67 -14.21
N CYS A 206 -16.84 2.73 -14.89
CA CYS A 206 -16.90 4.08 -14.36
C CYS A 206 -18.36 4.40 -14.00
N ASP A 207 -18.58 5.18 -12.95
CA ASP A 207 -19.94 5.50 -12.46
C ASP A 207 -20.59 6.65 -13.21
N ARG A 208 -20.69 6.50 -14.53
CA ARG A 208 -21.44 7.39 -15.43
C ARG A 208 -21.78 6.64 -16.70
N ASP A 209 -23.02 6.78 -17.14
CA ASP A 209 -23.50 6.15 -18.36
C ASP A 209 -22.61 6.49 -19.55
N ASN A 210 -22.26 5.46 -20.33
CA ASN A 210 -21.43 5.53 -21.53
C ASN A 210 -20.01 6.10 -21.34
N TYR A 211 -19.52 6.23 -20.10
CA TYR A 211 -18.17 6.74 -19.84
C TYR A 211 -17.05 5.71 -20.10
N GLY A 212 -17.42 4.43 -20.02
CA GLY A 212 -16.52 3.30 -20.30
C GLY A 212 -15.87 2.70 -19.06
N PHE A 213 -14.69 2.13 -19.24
CA PHE A 213 -13.98 1.33 -18.25
C PHE A 213 -12.56 1.85 -18.01
N ARG A 214 -12.04 1.69 -16.79
CA ARG A 214 -10.69 2.08 -16.42
C ARG A 214 -9.91 0.90 -15.84
N GLY A 215 -9.27 0.16 -16.74
CA GLY A 215 -8.49 -1.03 -16.42
C GLY A 215 -9.31 -2.31 -16.52
N ASN A 216 -8.61 -3.45 -16.54
CA ASN A 216 -9.22 -4.75 -16.67
C ASN A 216 -8.45 -5.78 -15.84
N LEU A 217 -9.16 -6.60 -15.05
CA LEU A 217 -8.50 -7.66 -14.29
C LEU A 217 -8.14 -8.89 -15.15
N THR A 218 -8.49 -8.91 -16.44
CA THR A 218 -7.98 -9.91 -17.39
C THR A 218 -6.66 -9.51 -18.06
N ASP A 219 -6.11 -8.33 -17.77
CA ASP A 219 -4.82 -7.89 -18.32
C ASP A 219 -3.67 -8.84 -17.95
N LYS A 220 -2.54 -8.67 -18.65
CA LYS A 220 -1.37 -9.55 -18.55
C LYS A 220 -0.46 -9.28 -17.35
N GLY A 221 0.46 -10.22 -17.11
CA GLY A 221 1.47 -10.14 -16.06
C GLY A 221 1.02 -10.57 -14.66
N CYS A 222 2.00 -10.77 -13.79
CA CYS A 222 1.82 -11.32 -12.44
C CYS A 222 0.86 -10.49 -11.56
N ARG A 223 0.99 -9.15 -11.59
CA ARG A 223 0.18 -8.24 -10.74
C ARG A 223 -1.31 -8.49 -10.88
N ILE A 224 -1.78 -8.46 -12.13
CA ILE A 224 -3.21 -8.57 -12.46
C ILE A 224 -3.67 -10.02 -12.32
N SER A 225 -2.85 -10.98 -12.78
CA SER A 225 -3.14 -12.41 -12.66
C SER A 225 -3.37 -12.83 -11.21
N ALA A 226 -2.50 -12.43 -10.29
CA ALA A 226 -2.64 -12.72 -8.87
C ALA A 226 -3.94 -12.14 -8.27
N ARG A 227 -4.33 -10.92 -8.68
CA ARG A 227 -5.58 -10.28 -8.21
C ARG A 227 -6.80 -11.04 -8.71
N LEU A 228 -6.88 -11.33 -10.01
CA LEU A 228 -8.04 -12.00 -10.60
C LEU A 228 -8.28 -13.38 -10.00
N VAL A 229 -7.24 -14.22 -9.98
CA VAL A 229 -7.38 -15.59 -9.47
C VAL A 229 -7.63 -15.60 -7.96
N PHE A 230 -7.09 -14.63 -7.21
CA PHE A 230 -7.46 -14.42 -5.82
C PHE A 230 -8.93 -14.07 -5.65
N ILE A 231 -9.50 -13.17 -6.46
CA ILE A 231 -10.90 -12.77 -6.30
C ILE A 231 -11.82 -13.98 -6.49
N TYR A 232 -11.62 -14.78 -7.54
CA TYR A 232 -12.36 -16.03 -7.72
C TYR A 232 -12.21 -16.98 -6.53
N ARG A 233 -10.98 -17.19 -6.05
CA ARG A 233 -10.72 -18.10 -4.93
C ARG A 233 -11.33 -17.60 -3.60
N ALA A 234 -11.29 -16.29 -3.37
CA ALA A 234 -11.84 -15.64 -2.18
C ALA A 234 -13.37 -15.65 -2.20
N LEU A 235 -14.01 -15.44 -3.36
CA LEU A 235 -15.46 -15.59 -3.52
C LEU A 235 -15.89 -17.01 -3.23
N TYR A 236 -15.20 -18.03 -3.76
CA TYR A 236 -15.48 -19.41 -3.39
C TYR A 236 -15.30 -19.67 -1.89
N ASP A 237 -14.22 -19.18 -1.28
CA ASP A 237 -13.93 -19.39 0.15
C ASP A 237 -15.01 -18.84 1.08
N VAL A 238 -15.72 -17.77 0.69
CA VAL A 238 -16.76 -17.16 1.54
C VAL A 238 -18.19 -17.56 1.15
N THR A 239 -18.43 -17.94 -0.10
CA THR A 239 -19.78 -18.33 -0.59
C THR A 239 -19.99 -19.85 -0.60
N GLY A 240 -18.94 -20.64 -0.78
CA GLY A 240 -19.05 -22.07 -1.11
C GLY A 240 -19.63 -22.36 -2.50
N ASN A 241 -19.89 -21.34 -3.32
CA ASN A 241 -20.48 -21.50 -4.64
C ASN A 241 -19.44 -21.99 -5.65
N LYS A 242 -19.66 -23.20 -6.19
CA LYS A 242 -18.72 -23.89 -7.08
C LYS A 242 -18.42 -23.12 -8.37
N HIS A 243 -19.32 -22.25 -8.83
CA HIS A 243 -19.08 -21.34 -9.97
C HIS A 243 -17.75 -20.59 -9.83
N TRP A 244 -17.48 -20.03 -8.64
CA TRP A 244 -16.26 -19.29 -8.37
C TRP A 244 -15.02 -20.18 -8.33
N LEU A 245 -15.15 -21.44 -7.90
CA LEU A 245 -14.05 -22.40 -7.92
C LEU A 245 -13.71 -22.85 -9.35
N ASP A 246 -14.74 -23.08 -10.17
CA ASP A 246 -14.55 -23.45 -11.57
C ASP A 246 -13.92 -22.30 -12.36
N GLY A 247 -14.39 -21.07 -12.13
CA GLY A 247 -13.77 -19.86 -12.66
C GLY A 247 -12.33 -19.67 -12.20
N TYR A 248 -12.00 -19.97 -10.93
CA TYR A 248 -10.62 -19.97 -10.44
C TYR A 248 -9.72 -20.90 -11.27
N HIS A 249 -10.13 -22.17 -11.45
CA HIS A 249 -9.35 -23.13 -12.23
C HIS A 249 -9.25 -22.75 -13.71
N GLN A 250 -10.32 -22.21 -14.30
CA GLN A 250 -10.28 -21.71 -15.67
C GLN A 250 -9.26 -20.56 -15.80
N ARG A 251 -9.34 -19.56 -14.92
CA ARG A 251 -8.45 -18.39 -14.96
C ARG A 251 -6.99 -18.76 -14.70
N LEU A 252 -6.69 -19.75 -13.87
CA LEU A 252 -5.32 -20.22 -13.69
C LEU A 252 -4.67 -20.73 -14.97
N ASN A 253 -5.44 -21.41 -15.82
CA ASN A 253 -4.97 -22.02 -17.05
C ASN A 253 -5.06 -21.09 -18.27
N GLU A 254 -5.72 -19.94 -18.12
CA GLU A 254 -5.82 -18.90 -19.15
C GLU A 254 -4.44 -18.29 -19.44
N ILE A 255 -4.14 -18.08 -20.73
CA ILE A 255 -3.04 -17.24 -21.19
C ILE A 255 -3.62 -15.85 -21.48
N PRO A 256 -3.27 -14.81 -20.70
CA PRO A 256 -3.75 -13.45 -20.97
C PRO A 256 -3.30 -12.95 -22.34
N GLU A 257 -4.09 -12.07 -22.95
CA GLU A 257 -3.74 -11.48 -24.24
C GLU A 257 -2.37 -10.77 -24.19
N GLY A 258 -1.50 -11.10 -25.13
CA GLY A 258 -0.15 -10.52 -25.22
C GLY A 258 0.85 -11.05 -24.19
N ASP A 259 0.56 -12.19 -23.57
CA ASP A 259 1.47 -12.98 -22.74
C ASP A 259 1.76 -14.35 -23.37
N SER A 260 2.80 -15.04 -22.91
CA SER A 260 3.18 -16.37 -23.38
C SER A 260 2.99 -17.46 -22.33
N LEU A 261 2.62 -17.07 -21.11
CA LEU A 261 2.48 -17.95 -19.95
C LEU A 261 1.05 -17.89 -19.43
N ASN A 262 0.59 -19.00 -18.85
CA ASN A 262 -0.70 -18.97 -18.17
C ASN A 262 -0.61 -18.20 -16.84
N ARG A 263 -1.76 -17.83 -16.27
CA ARG A 263 -1.80 -17.04 -15.04
C ARG A 263 -1.10 -17.72 -13.86
N LEU A 264 -1.17 -19.05 -13.76
CA LEU A 264 -0.46 -19.80 -12.70
C LEU A 264 1.06 -19.65 -12.83
N GLU A 265 1.60 -19.75 -14.03
CA GLU A 265 3.02 -19.57 -14.33
C GLU A 265 3.47 -18.13 -14.08
N LEU A 266 2.65 -17.14 -14.48
CA LEU A 266 2.87 -15.73 -14.16
C LEU A 266 2.89 -15.48 -12.65
N CYS A 267 1.97 -16.10 -11.90
CA CYS A 267 1.98 -16.04 -10.43
C CYS A 267 3.27 -16.66 -9.88
N ALA A 268 3.73 -17.78 -10.43
CA ALA A 268 4.94 -18.48 -9.97
C ALA A 268 6.25 -17.74 -10.28
N GLN A 269 6.28 -16.82 -11.26
CA GLN A 269 7.42 -15.95 -11.53
C GLN A 269 7.60 -14.83 -10.48
N GLY A 270 6.52 -14.50 -9.76
CA GLY A 270 6.46 -13.37 -8.85
C GLY A 270 6.49 -12.01 -9.56
N LEU A 271 6.43 -10.97 -8.76
CA LEU A 271 6.40 -9.58 -9.22
C LEU A 271 7.79 -9.15 -9.74
N PRO A 272 7.88 -8.53 -10.92
CA PRO A 272 9.14 -8.21 -11.58
C PRO A 272 9.72 -6.89 -11.06
N TYR A 273 10.26 -6.90 -9.84
CA TYR A 273 10.96 -5.74 -9.28
C TYR A 273 12.37 -5.60 -9.84
N GLU A 274 12.86 -4.36 -9.94
CA GLU A 274 14.22 -4.04 -10.36
C GLU A 274 15.28 -4.71 -9.46
N THR A 275 16.37 -5.23 -10.03
CA THR A 275 17.45 -5.91 -9.28
C THR A 275 18.85 -5.45 -9.64
N ALA A 276 19.04 -4.78 -10.78
CA ALA A 276 20.34 -4.33 -11.25
C ALA A 276 20.80 -3.05 -10.53
N ASN A 277 19.88 -2.13 -10.21
CA ASN A 277 20.18 -0.89 -9.49
C ASN A 277 19.14 -0.61 -8.38
N PRO A 278 19.00 -1.51 -7.39
CA PRO A 278 17.94 -1.41 -6.38
C PRO A 278 18.01 -0.12 -5.54
N GLU A 279 19.17 0.52 -5.43
CA GLU A 279 19.36 1.80 -4.74
C GLU A 279 18.74 2.99 -5.48
N LYS A 280 18.58 2.89 -6.80
CA LYS A 280 18.02 3.98 -7.63
C LYS A 280 16.50 3.94 -7.69
N GLY A 281 15.89 2.80 -7.38
CA GLY A 281 14.49 2.53 -7.68
C GLY A 281 14.27 2.31 -9.19
N ASN A 282 13.02 2.09 -9.57
CA ASN A 282 12.64 1.96 -10.97
C ASN A 282 12.19 3.32 -11.56
N LYS A 283 11.97 3.37 -12.89
CA LYS A 283 11.60 4.62 -13.57
C LYS A 283 10.28 5.24 -13.09
N THR A 284 9.34 4.44 -12.58
CA THR A 284 8.01 4.91 -12.18
C THR A 284 7.86 5.15 -10.68
N GLU A 285 8.82 4.72 -9.87
CA GLU A 285 8.87 4.77 -8.40
C GLU A 285 7.60 4.26 -7.68
N ASN A 286 6.78 3.41 -8.33
CA ASN A 286 5.49 2.92 -7.80
C ASN A 286 5.43 1.39 -7.70
N GLU A 287 6.58 0.71 -7.77
CA GLU A 287 6.67 -0.74 -7.97
C GLU A 287 6.04 -1.53 -6.83
N PHE A 288 6.46 -1.29 -5.58
CA PHE A 288 5.99 -2.04 -4.42
C PHE A 288 4.63 -1.55 -3.94
N TRP A 289 4.43 -0.24 -4.00
CA TRP A 289 3.15 0.38 -3.67
C TRP A 289 2.01 -0.29 -4.43
N ILE A 290 2.02 -0.22 -5.76
CA ILE A 290 0.90 -0.68 -6.58
C ILE A 290 0.74 -2.20 -6.56
N THR A 291 1.82 -2.96 -6.35
CA THR A 291 1.80 -4.42 -6.43
C THR A 291 1.76 -5.12 -5.07
N GLY A 292 1.89 -4.40 -3.95
CA GLY A 292 1.91 -4.98 -2.61
C GLY A 292 0.67 -5.81 -2.29
N VAL A 293 -0.51 -5.38 -2.74
CA VAL A 293 -1.74 -6.18 -2.62
C VAL A 293 -1.66 -7.48 -3.41
N SER A 294 -1.03 -7.50 -4.59
CA SER A 294 -0.85 -8.72 -5.39
C SER A 294 0.08 -9.71 -4.68
N GLN A 295 1.10 -9.23 -3.96
CA GLN A 295 1.89 -10.09 -3.06
C GLN A 295 1.01 -10.66 -1.94
N ALA A 296 0.14 -9.85 -1.33
CA ALA A 296 -0.78 -10.29 -0.30
C ALA A 296 -1.82 -11.31 -0.84
N ASN A 297 -2.23 -11.16 -2.11
CA ASN A 297 -3.09 -12.10 -2.83
C ASN A 297 -2.38 -13.43 -3.08
N LEU A 298 -1.12 -13.43 -3.52
CA LEU A 298 -0.32 -14.65 -3.65
C LEU A 298 -0.21 -15.40 -2.31
N LYS A 299 -0.07 -14.67 -1.19
CA LYS A 299 -0.03 -15.26 0.15
C LYS A 299 -1.36 -15.93 0.48
N ALA A 300 -2.46 -15.22 0.29
CA ALA A 300 -3.79 -15.75 0.52
C ALA A 300 -4.08 -16.98 -0.36
N LEU A 301 -3.67 -16.97 -1.62
CA LEU A 301 -3.78 -18.12 -2.53
C LEU A 301 -2.99 -19.31 -2.00
N ALA A 302 -1.72 -19.12 -1.62
CA ALA A 302 -0.91 -20.19 -1.03
C ALA A 302 -1.52 -20.74 0.28
N ASP A 303 -2.09 -19.89 1.13
CA ASP A 303 -2.70 -20.31 2.38
C ASP A 303 -4.03 -21.07 2.16
N MET A 304 -4.83 -20.67 1.17
CA MET A 304 -6.13 -21.29 0.86
C MET A 304 -6.01 -22.59 0.05
N GLU A 305 -4.90 -22.77 -0.68
CA GLU A 305 -4.74 -23.86 -1.63
C GLU A 305 -4.55 -25.22 -0.94
N GLN A 306 -5.30 -26.23 -1.37
CA GLN A 306 -5.24 -27.60 -0.86
C GLN A 306 -4.36 -28.49 -1.74
N ASP A 307 -4.27 -28.22 -3.05
CA ASP A 307 -3.37 -28.90 -3.96
C ASP A 307 -1.90 -28.49 -3.68
N PRO A 308 -1.02 -29.42 -3.26
CA PRO A 308 0.36 -29.10 -2.94
C PRO A 308 1.16 -28.53 -4.13
N VAL A 309 0.83 -28.90 -5.37
CA VAL A 309 1.51 -28.44 -6.58
C VAL A 309 1.15 -26.98 -6.86
N LEU A 310 -0.14 -26.65 -6.83
CA LEU A 310 -0.61 -25.26 -7.00
C LEU A 310 -0.11 -24.37 -5.87
N ARG A 311 -0.15 -24.88 -4.63
CA ARG A 311 0.35 -24.17 -3.45
C ARG A 311 1.81 -23.78 -3.62
N GLU A 312 2.65 -24.71 -4.09
CA GLU A 312 4.07 -24.44 -4.28
C GLU A 312 4.34 -23.43 -5.40
N LYS A 313 3.52 -23.39 -6.45
CA LYS A 313 3.61 -22.35 -7.49
C LYS A 313 3.39 -20.95 -6.91
N PHE A 314 2.36 -20.76 -6.08
CA PHE A 314 2.15 -19.46 -5.41
C PHE A 314 3.27 -19.12 -4.43
N ARG A 315 3.74 -20.10 -3.64
CA ARG A 315 4.88 -19.91 -2.71
C ARG A 315 6.15 -19.49 -3.43
N LYS A 316 6.45 -20.10 -4.59
CA LYS A 316 7.58 -19.71 -5.43
C LYS A 316 7.49 -18.24 -5.85
N GLY A 317 6.32 -17.80 -6.29
CA GLY A 317 6.06 -16.40 -6.65
C GLY A 317 6.25 -15.43 -5.48
N LEU A 318 5.73 -15.79 -4.29
CA LEU A 318 5.90 -15.02 -3.06
C LEU A 318 7.36 -14.82 -2.69
N HIS A 319 8.14 -15.91 -2.71
CA HIS A 319 9.56 -15.88 -2.36
C HIS A 319 10.35 -15.08 -3.37
N ALA A 320 10.14 -15.30 -4.68
CA ALA A 320 10.84 -14.56 -5.73
C ALA A 320 10.59 -13.04 -5.64
N SER A 321 9.34 -12.63 -5.38
CA SER A 321 8.99 -11.22 -5.18
C SER A 321 9.70 -10.63 -3.96
N ALA A 322 9.75 -11.37 -2.85
CA ALA A 322 10.38 -10.92 -1.61
C ALA A 322 11.90 -10.83 -1.70
N GLU A 323 12.56 -11.77 -2.38
CA GLU A 323 14.01 -11.73 -2.60
C GLU A 323 14.42 -10.46 -3.35
N ARG A 324 13.66 -10.10 -4.40
CA ARG A 324 13.89 -8.85 -5.15
C ARG A 324 13.57 -7.63 -4.30
N ALA A 325 12.44 -7.62 -3.57
CA ALA A 325 12.05 -6.50 -2.70
C ALA A 325 13.05 -6.23 -1.56
N ALA A 326 13.65 -7.27 -0.99
CA ALA A 326 14.62 -7.14 0.11
C ALA A 326 15.83 -6.26 -0.27
N LEU A 327 16.20 -6.24 -1.56
CA LEU A 327 17.29 -5.39 -2.06
C LEU A 327 17.00 -3.90 -1.92
N HIS A 328 15.72 -3.50 -1.97
CA HIS A 328 15.28 -2.10 -1.96
C HIS A 328 15.09 -1.53 -0.56
N VAL A 329 14.95 -2.37 0.47
CA VAL A 329 14.63 -1.93 1.84
C VAL A 329 15.57 -0.82 2.29
N SER A 330 16.88 -0.95 2.01
CA SER A 330 17.91 0.00 2.46
C SER A 330 17.70 1.46 2.01
N ARG A 331 16.85 1.72 1.01
CA ARG A 331 16.48 3.06 0.53
C ARG A 331 15.85 3.93 1.63
N TYR A 332 15.32 3.35 2.71
CA TYR A 332 14.81 4.12 3.87
C TYR A 332 15.88 5.09 4.44
N LYS A 333 17.16 4.72 4.33
CA LYS A 333 18.29 5.49 4.89
C LYS A 333 18.46 6.86 4.23
N ASN A 334 17.90 7.04 3.04
CA ASN A 334 17.96 8.28 2.29
C ASN A 334 16.89 9.29 2.75
N PHE A 335 15.99 8.89 3.66
CA PHE A 335 14.99 9.77 4.25
C PHE A 335 15.58 10.56 5.43
N ASP A 336 15.65 11.87 5.28
CA ASP A 336 16.02 12.83 6.31
C ASP A 336 14.75 13.44 6.92
N ASN A 337 14.44 13.10 8.17
CA ASN A 337 13.30 13.67 8.88
C ASN A 337 13.37 15.20 8.98
N ALA A 338 14.55 15.80 8.88
CA ALA A 338 14.73 17.25 8.96
C ALA A 338 14.50 17.98 7.63
N HIS A 339 14.20 17.28 6.53
CA HIS A 339 14.00 17.91 5.22
C HIS A 339 12.94 19.03 5.27
N ASN A 340 13.12 20.05 4.45
CA ASN A 340 12.26 21.24 4.35
C ASN A 340 11.55 21.37 2.99
N LEU A 341 11.53 20.30 2.20
CA LEU A 341 10.80 20.25 0.93
C LEU A 341 9.33 20.66 1.11
N ALA A 342 8.85 21.46 0.15
CA ALA A 342 7.48 21.95 0.14
C ALA A 342 6.47 20.85 -0.22
N PHE A 343 5.30 20.95 0.37
CA PHE A 343 4.10 20.20 0.00
C PHE A 343 2.96 21.19 -0.13
N ASN A 344 2.30 21.21 -1.28
CA ASN A 344 1.10 22.01 -1.46
C ASN A 344 -0.10 21.16 -1.04
N GLU A 345 -0.89 21.62 -0.07
CA GLU A 345 -2.10 20.93 0.38
C GLU A 345 -3.31 21.27 -0.51
N ASN A 346 -3.23 22.37 -1.27
CA ASN A 346 -4.32 22.85 -2.12
C ASN A 346 -4.21 22.31 -3.54
N TRP A 347 -4.71 21.10 -3.75
CA TRP A 347 -4.80 20.50 -5.09
C TRP A 347 -5.63 21.29 -6.09
N ARG A 348 -6.51 22.22 -5.67
CA ARG A 348 -7.36 23.00 -6.59
C ARG A 348 -6.55 23.86 -7.56
N LEU A 349 -5.26 24.11 -7.29
CA LEU A 349 -4.35 24.74 -8.26
C LEU A 349 -4.31 23.99 -9.60
N LEU A 350 -4.53 22.67 -9.58
CA LEU A 350 -4.52 21.81 -10.76
C LEU A 350 -5.71 22.08 -11.68
N ASN A 351 -6.75 22.77 -11.19
CA ASN A 351 -7.89 23.20 -12.01
C ASN A 351 -7.49 24.19 -13.10
N THR A 352 -6.31 24.83 -13.00
CA THR A 352 -5.74 25.65 -14.09
C THR A 352 -5.53 24.82 -15.38
N GLY A 353 -5.22 23.53 -15.24
CA GLY A 353 -5.07 22.59 -16.34
C GLY A 353 -6.31 21.75 -16.62
N TRP A 354 -7.44 22.01 -15.95
CA TRP A 354 -8.66 21.23 -16.13
C TRP A 354 -9.28 21.50 -17.51
N LYS A 355 -9.82 20.44 -18.11
CA LYS A 355 -10.58 20.48 -19.36
C LYS A 355 -11.78 19.55 -19.22
N PRO A 356 -12.84 19.71 -20.04
CA PRO A 356 -13.91 18.73 -20.12
C PRO A 356 -13.36 17.32 -20.40
N GLN A 357 -13.89 16.32 -19.69
CA GLN A 357 -13.43 14.93 -19.73
C GLN A 357 -14.63 14.03 -20.10
N PRO A 358 -15.01 13.93 -21.39
CA PRO A 358 -16.19 13.16 -21.81
C PRO A 358 -15.96 11.64 -21.76
N ASP A 359 -14.70 11.21 -21.71
CA ASP A 359 -14.29 9.80 -21.71
C ASP A 359 -12.99 9.58 -20.90
N ILE A 360 -12.64 8.30 -20.71
CA ILE A 360 -11.46 7.89 -19.95
C ILE A 360 -10.15 8.29 -20.61
N ALA A 361 -10.08 8.36 -21.94
CA ALA A 361 -8.86 8.77 -22.63
C ALA A 361 -8.51 10.23 -22.32
N THR A 362 -9.50 11.12 -22.44
CA THR A 362 -9.36 12.55 -22.13
C THR A 362 -9.08 12.76 -20.64
N THR A 363 -9.75 11.99 -19.78
CA THR A 363 -9.50 11.99 -18.33
C THR A 363 -8.04 11.68 -18.00
N LEU A 364 -7.49 10.65 -18.64
CA LEU A 364 -6.11 10.24 -18.41
C LEU A 364 -5.12 11.29 -18.91
N GLU A 365 -5.39 11.92 -20.06
CA GLU A 365 -4.56 13.01 -20.58
C GLU A 365 -4.47 14.18 -19.58
N VAL A 366 -5.62 14.65 -19.08
CA VAL A 366 -5.71 15.73 -18.08
C VAL A 366 -4.96 15.33 -16.81
N ALA A 367 -5.21 14.12 -16.28
CA ALA A 367 -4.62 13.66 -15.05
C ALA A 367 -3.09 13.50 -15.13
N LEU A 368 -2.56 13.04 -16.27
CA LEU A 368 -1.11 12.93 -16.52
C LEU A 368 -0.44 14.29 -16.65
N GLN A 369 -1.10 15.26 -17.29
CA GLN A 369 -0.61 16.64 -17.33
C GLN A 369 -0.56 17.24 -15.92
N GLN A 370 -1.64 17.09 -15.15
CA GLN A 370 -1.71 17.58 -13.77
C GLN A 370 -0.69 16.91 -12.85
N GLY A 371 -0.39 15.62 -13.04
CA GLY A 371 0.61 14.92 -12.22
C GLY A 371 2.01 15.50 -12.33
N ARG A 372 2.41 15.97 -13.53
CA ARG A 372 3.68 16.67 -13.73
C ARG A 372 3.73 17.99 -12.98
N GLU A 373 2.62 18.73 -12.97
CA GLU A 373 2.52 19.99 -12.26
C GLU A 373 2.50 19.78 -10.75
N TRP A 374 1.69 18.82 -10.28
CA TRP A 374 1.62 18.46 -8.88
C TRP A 374 2.97 18.07 -8.29
N SER A 375 3.77 17.29 -9.03
CA SER A 375 5.10 16.88 -8.59
C SER A 375 6.07 18.06 -8.42
N LYS A 376 5.92 19.12 -9.23
CA LYS A 376 6.71 20.35 -9.10
C LYS A 376 6.27 21.19 -7.90
N GLN A 377 4.97 21.27 -7.66
CA GLN A 377 4.38 22.05 -6.56
C GLN A 377 4.55 21.36 -5.20
N SER A 378 4.66 20.03 -5.19
CA SER A 378 4.72 19.19 -3.99
C SER A 378 5.93 18.22 -4.03
N PRO A 379 7.18 18.72 -4.12
CA PRO A 379 8.37 17.87 -4.17
C PRO A 379 8.52 16.95 -2.96
N ALA A 380 7.96 17.32 -1.80
CA ALA A 380 7.93 16.44 -0.62
C ALA A 380 7.16 15.12 -0.87
N ARG A 381 6.10 15.12 -1.70
CA ARG A 381 5.38 13.88 -2.05
C ARG A 381 6.28 12.92 -2.82
N VAL A 382 7.02 13.43 -3.80
CA VAL A 382 7.97 12.64 -4.59
C VAL A 382 9.08 12.07 -3.70
N TYR A 383 9.55 12.89 -2.76
CA TYR A 383 10.55 12.49 -1.78
C TYR A 383 10.03 11.39 -0.83
N GLU A 384 8.84 11.56 -0.26
CA GLU A 384 8.17 10.55 0.57
C GLU A 384 7.91 9.26 -0.21
N ASP A 385 7.47 9.35 -1.46
CA ASP A 385 7.24 8.17 -2.29
C ASP A 385 8.52 7.35 -2.46
N LYS A 386 9.61 8.01 -2.85
CA LYS A 386 10.89 7.34 -3.13
C LYS A 386 11.59 6.79 -1.89
N HIS A 387 11.53 7.52 -0.77
CA HIS A 387 12.37 7.26 0.40
C HIS A 387 11.61 6.78 1.64
N MET A 388 10.28 6.84 1.62
CA MET A 388 9.42 6.32 2.68
C MET A 388 8.46 5.24 2.17
N ARG A 389 7.64 5.52 1.16
CA ARG A 389 6.57 4.61 0.72
C ARG A 389 7.12 3.34 0.12
N GLU A 390 7.96 3.44 -0.90
CA GLU A 390 8.52 2.27 -1.57
C GLU A 390 9.32 1.38 -0.58
N PRO A 391 10.21 1.91 0.28
CA PRO A 391 10.88 1.10 1.29
C PRO A 391 9.93 0.42 2.27
N LEU A 392 8.87 1.10 2.74
CA LEU A 392 7.90 0.53 3.67
C LEU A 392 7.05 -0.57 3.02
N PHE A 393 6.65 -0.39 1.75
CA PHE A 393 5.96 -1.44 1.00
C PHE A 393 6.89 -2.62 0.67
N ALA A 394 8.18 -2.38 0.39
CA ALA A 394 9.16 -3.45 0.25
C ALA A 394 9.29 -4.27 1.54
N VAL A 395 9.30 -3.63 2.71
CA VAL A 395 9.26 -4.33 4.01
C VAL A 395 8.02 -5.23 4.12
N TRP A 396 6.83 -4.71 3.79
CA TRP A 396 5.61 -5.50 3.83
C TRP A 396 5.66 -6.70 2.87
N VAL A 397 6.13 -6.50 1.64
CA VAL A 397 6.29 -7.56 0.64
C VAL A 397 7.22 -8.67 1.13
N VAL A 398 8.34 -8.32 1.76
CA VAL A 398 9.28 -9.29 2.35
C VAL A 398 8.61 -10.07 3.47
N LEU A 399 7.89 -9.40 4.38
CA LEU A 399 7.25 -10.05 5.52
C LEU A 399 6.10 -11.00 5.10
N LEU A 400 5.31 -10.61 4.10
CA LEU A 400 4.24 -11.44 3.53
C LEU A 400 4.76 -12.78 2.97
N SER A 401 6.03 -12.88 2.62
CA SER A 401 6.61 -14.13 2.10
C SER A 401 6.67 -15.25 3.14
N GLY A 402 6.74 -14.91 4.43
CA GLY A 402 7.00 -15.88 5.50
C GLY A 402 8.35 -16.62 5.38
N ASN A 403 9.24 -16.19 4.46
CA ASN A 403 10.55 -16.82 4.28
C ASN A 403 11.47 -16.44 5.44
N LYS A 404 11.51 -17.30 6.47
CA LYS A 404 12.28 -17.05 7.70
C LYS A 404 13.76 -16.80 7.46
N ALA A 405 14.39 -17.50 6.52
CA ALA A 405 15.81 -17.33 6.23
C ALA A 405 16.10 -15.95 5.62
N LEU A 406 15.28 -15.53 4.64
CA LEU A 406 15.38 -14.20 4.05
C LEU A 406 15.10 -13.11 5.09
N ILE A 407 14.04 -13.27 5.88
CA ILE A 407 13.64 -12.29 6.90
C ILE A 407 14.74 -12.16 7.95
N GLU A 408 15.31 -13.25 8.45
CA GLU A 408 16.40 -13.20 9.43
C GLU A 408 17.63 -12.47 8.86
N LYS A 409 17.99 -12.75 7.60
CA LYS A 409 19.08 -12.06 6.89
C LYS A 409 18.88 -10.53 6.84
N TYR A 410 17.65 -10.07 6.60
CA TYR A 410 17.34 -8.64 6.46
C TYR A 410 16.72 -8.01 7.72
N LYS A 411 16.59 -8.76 8.81
CA LYS A 411 15.86 -8.36 10.03
C LYS A 411 16.26 -6.99 10.58
N PRO A 412 17.56 -6.63 10.69
CA PRO A 412 17.95 -5.30 11.13
C PRO A 412 17.43 -4.20 10.19
N ALA A 413 17.53 -4.40 8.87
CA ALA A 413 17.08 -3.42 7.89
C ALA A 413 15.56 -3.26 7.90
N LEU A 414 14.81 -4.37 8.03
CA LEU A 414 13.35 -4.37 8.11
C LEU A 414 12.85 -3.60 9.33
N LYS A 415 13.41 -3.88 10.53
CA LYS A 415 13.02 -3.18 11.77
C LYS A 415 13.40 -1.70 11.72
N ASN A 416 14.60 -1.37 11.25
CA ASN A 416 15.04 0.03 11.15
C ASN A 416 14.21 0.83 10.17
N ALA A 417 13.82 0.24 9.03
CA ALA A 417 12.92 0.90 8.07
C ALA A 417 11.57 1.27 8.73
N LEU A 418 10.97 0.37 9.51
CA LEU A 418 9.73 0.65 10.24
C LEU A 418 9.87 1.72 11.33
N MET A 419 11.11 2.07 11.70
CA MET A 419 11.39 3.03 12.77
C MET A 419 12.02 4.34 12.33
N GLN A 420 12.34 4.49 11.06
CA GLN A 420 13.14 5.60 10.56
C GLN A 420 12.42 6.96 10.67
N TYR A 421 11.09 6.98 10.54
CA TYR A 421 10.37 8.22 10.21
C TYR A 421 9.69 8.88 11.41
N ASP A 422 9.67 10.21 11.41
CA ASP A 422 8.82 11.02 12.27
C ASP A 422 7.43 11.18 11.62
N TRP A 423 6.48 10.36 12.05
CA TRP A 423 5.13 10.31 11.48
C TRP A 423 4.43 11.66 11.45
N LYS A 424 4.72 12.54 12.42
CA LYS A 424 4.07 13.87 12.52
C LYS A 424 4.54 14.84 11.45
N ARG A 425 5.71 14.60 10.85
CA ARG A 425 6.30 15.48 9.83
C ARG A 425 5.88 15.12 8.42
N LEU A 426 5.44 13.87 8.20
CA LEU A 426 4.97 13.38 6.90
C LEU A 426 3.70 14.09 6.44
N TYR A 427 3.56 14.24 5.13
CA TYR A 427 2.42 14.85 4.46
C TYR A 427 1.42 13.82 3.96
N THR A 428 1.87 12.63 3.56
CA THR A 428 1.01 11.59 3.00
C THR A 428 0.70 10.49 4.03
N ALA A 429 -0.46 9.85 3.92
CA ALA A 429 -0.82 8.71 4.79
C ALA A 429 -0.19 7.40 4.33
N ARG A 430 0.66 7.41 3.30
CA ARG A 430 1.17 6.20 2.61
C ARG A 430 2.06 5.32 3.48
N PHE A 431 2.49 5.84 4.65
CA PHE A 431 3.11 5.04 5.70
C PHE A 431 2.14 4.09 6.40
N PHE A 432 0.83 4.14 6.16
CA PHE A 432 -0.16 3.29 6.84
C PHE A 432 0.19 1.79 6.78
N VAL A 433 0.92 1.37 5.74
CA VAL A 433 1.39 -0.01 5.52
C VAL A 433 2.29 -0.54 6.65
N VAL A 434 2.87 0.33 7.50
CA VAL A 434 3.63 -0.13 8.67
C VAL A 434 2.78 -0.96 9.62
N VAL A 435 1.48 -0.69 9.70
CA VAL A 435 0.54 -1.43 10.54
C VAL A 435 0.36 -2.87 10.04
N PRO A 436 -0.08 -3.13 8.79
CA PRO A 436 -0.14 -4.49 8.27
C PRO A 436 1.23 -5.18 8.26
N ALA A 437 2.32 -4.49 7.94
CA ALA A 437 3.66 -5.07 7.99
C ALA A 437 4.04 -5.58 9.40
N TYR A 438 3.89 -4.72 10.42
CA TYR A 438 4.24 -5.09 11.79
C TYR A 438 3.36 -6.23 12.34
N TYR A 439 2.04 -6.15 12.13
CA TYR A 439 1.13 -7.17 12.66
C TYR A 439 1.19 -8.49 11.89
N GLU A 440 1.53 -8.48 10.60
CA GLU A 440 1.90 -9.70 9.86
C GLU A 440 3.13 -10.37 10.48
N ALA A 441 4.19 -9.59 10.75
CA ALA A 441 5.40 -10.11 11.38
C ALA A 441 5.15 -10.67 12.78
N LYS A 442 4.35 -9.96 13.59
CA LYS A 442 4.02 -10.36 14.96
C LYS A 442 3.16 -11.62 15.00
N LEU A 443 2.13 -11.70 14.17
CA LEU A 443 1.23 -12.85 14.09
C LEU A 443 1.98 -14.13 13.69
N ASN A 444 2.94 -14.01 12.77
CA ASN A 444 3.71 -15.14 12.25
C ASN A 444 5.05 -15.37 12.95
N ARG A 445 5.34 -14.64 14.05
CA ARG A 445 6.58 -14.75 14.85
C ARG A 445 7.86 -14.56 14.00
N LEU A 446 7.84 -13.54 13.13
CA LEU A 446 8.94 -13.22 12.21
C LEU A 446 9.92 -12.20 12.81
N PHE A 447 9.53 -11.49 13.87
CA PHE A 447 10.33 -10.47 14.56
C PHE A 447 10.73 -10.80 15.98
#